data_AF-A0A645D0G4-F1
#
_entry.id   AF-A0A645D0G4-F1
#
_cell.length_a   1.000
_cell.length_b   1.000
_cell.length_c   1.000
_cell.angle_alpha   90.00
_cell.angle_beta   90.00
_cell.angle_gamma   90.00
#
_symmetry.space_group_name_H-M   'P 1'
#
loop_
_entity.id
_entity.type
_entity.pdbx_description
1 polymer ?
#
loop_
_entity_poly.entity_id
_entity_poly.type
_entity_poly.pdbx_seq_one_letter_code
_entity_poly.pdbx_strand_id
1 'polypeptide(L)'
;MGILIKWKKFFLIHQEIKMTEVKQQGLYGELVLLEKLTKKYGGQAVYWWTGCNMETHDFYVDSNAIEVKTTCAKGPYKINISSEFQLDSLDVNGTLFLQFYALRKSETDGERLPEIIIRIKDMLMGQQNCIDELSSKLFKYGYIERHPELYNIGFKQREVYNYEIRDKFPKITCRDLPAGIGGITYTLSLSSCEQFHINEDYMYMKLKRCSNDN
;
A
#
# COMPACT_ATOMS: atom_id res chain seq x y z
N MET A 1 -11.04 30.18 -18.17
CA MET A 1 -10.75 30.29 -16.72
C MET A 1 -11.91 29.89 -15.78
N GLY A 2 -13.19 29.91 -16.20
CA GLY A 2 -14.34 29.61 -15.32
C GLY A 2 -14.65 28.13 -15.05
N ILE A 3 -14.23 27.22 -15.94
CA ILE A 3 -14.45 25.77 -15.78
C ILE A 3 -13.66 25.23 -14.59
N LEU A 4 -12.39 25.62 -14.44
CA LEU A 4 -11.53 25.15 -13.35
C LEU A 4 -12.08 25.54 -11.96
N ILE A 5 -12.63 26.75 -11.83
CA ILE A 5 -13.23 27.25 -10.59
C ILE A 5 -14.55 26.53 -10.29
N LYS A 6 -15.35 26.21 -11.31
CA LYS A 6 -16.58 25.42 -11.16
C LYS A 6 -16.29 23.99 -10.70
N TRP A 7 -15.31 23.31 -11.31
CA TRP A 7 -14.91 21.97 -10.88
C TRP A 7 -14.31 21.99 -9.46
N LYS A 8 -13.48 22.98 -9.14
CA LYS A 8 -12.96 23.17 -7.78
C LYS A 8 -14.09 23.34 -6.75
N LYS A 9 -15.07 24.20 -7.01
CA LYS A 9 -16.26 24.34 -6.16
C LYS A 9 -17.10 23.06 -6.10
N PHE A 10 -17.23 22.35 -7.22
CA PHE A 10 -17.96 21.09 -7.29
C PHE A 10 -17.35 20.02 -6.39
N PHE A 11 -16.02 19.80 -6.42
CA PHE A 11 -15.33 18.86 -5.53
C PHE A 11 -15.35 19.30 -4.05
N LEU A 12 -15.35 20.62 -3.78
CA LEU A 12 -15.47 21.15 -2.41
C LEU A 12 -16.87 20.96 -1.83
N ILE A 13 -17.91 20.97 -2.67
CA ILE A 13 -19.32 20.80 -2.25
C ILE A 13 -19.68 19.30 -2.15
N HIS A 14 -19.11 18.44 -2.99
CA HIS A 14 -19.38 17.00 -3.01
C HIS A 14 -18.25 16.23 -2.32
N GLN A 15 -18.25 16.25 -0.98
CA GLN A 15 -17.25 15.56 -0.15
C GLN A 15 -17.12 14.05 -0.46
N GLU A 16 -18.15 13.43 -1.05
CA GLU A 16 -18.16 12.03 -1.47
C GLU A 16 -17.12 11.69 -2.56
N ILE A 17 -16.62 12.67 -3.31
CA ILE A 17 -15.60 12.44 -4.35
C ILE A 17 -14.18 12.48 -3.77
N LYS A 18 -14.00 13.07 -2.59
CA LYS A 18 -12.70 13.16 -1.94
C LYS A 18 -12.34 11.82 -1.31
N MET A 19 -11.13 11.33 -1.58
CA MET A 19 -10.57 10.17 -0.88
C MET A 19 -10.60 10.37 0.63
N THR A 20 -11.18 9.42 1.37
CA THR A 20 -11.29 9.48 2.83
C THR A 20 -9.92 9.49 3.50
N GLU A 21 -9.82 9.96 4.75
CA GLU A 21 -8.53 9.97 5.47
C GLU A 21 -7.92 8.57 5.61
N VAL A 22 -8.76 7.56 5.83
CA VAL A 22 -8.32 6.15 5.93
C VAL A 22 -7.73 5.68 4.61
N LYS A 23 -8.37 6.02 3.48
CA LYS A 23 -7.87 5.67 2.16
C LYS A 23 -6.61 6.45 1.79
N GLN A 24 -6.49 7.71 2.24
CA GLN A 24 -5.24 8.47 2.13
C GLN A 24 -4.09 7.86 2.96
N GLN A 25 -4.38 7.37 4.17
CA GLN A 25 -3.42 6.70 5.03
C GLN A 25 -2.93 5.37 4.41
N GLY A 26 -3.84 4.59 3.81
CA GLY A 26 -3.51 3.39 3.06
C GLY A 26 -2.57 3.70 1.89
N LEU A 27 -3.00 4.59 1.00
CA LEU A 27 -2.21 5.04 -0.14
C LEU A 27 -0.82 5.54 0.27
N TYR A 28 -0.73 6.33 1.34
CA TYR A 28 0.56 6.83 1.83
C TYR A 28 1.51 5.68 2.18
N GLY A 29 1.04 4.64 2.87
CA GLY A 29 1.87 3.47 3.20
C GLY A 29 2.34 2.71 1.97
N GLU A 30 1.44 2.49 1.00
CA GLU A 30 1.80 1.86 -0.28
C GLU A 30 2.84 2.70 -1.04
N LEU A 31 2.69 4.02 -1.09
CA LEU A 31 3.63 4.92 -1.75
C LEU A 31 5.00 4.95 -1.07
N VAL A 32 5.07 4.83 0.26
CA VAL A 32 6.34 4.70 0.99
C VAL A 32 7.09 3.43 0.56
N LEU A 33 6.39 2.29 0.40
CA LEU A 33 7.00 1.08 -0.15
C LEU A 33 7.38 1.27 -1.63
N LEU A 34 6.50 1.84 -2.45
CA LEU A 34 6.77 2.09 -3.86
C LEU A 34 8.02 2.97 -4.06
N GLU A 35 8.20 4.00 -3.25
CA GLU A 35 9.39 4.85 -3.29
C GLU A 35 10.66 4.02 -3.02
N LYS A 36 10.66 3.19 -1.98
CA LYS A 36 11.79 2.32 -1.65
C LYS A 36 12.09 1.32 -2.78
N LEU A 37 11.07 0.71 -3.36
CA LEU A 37 11.21 -0.22 -4.49
C LEU A 37 11.72 0.52 -5.73
N THR A 38 11.21 1.71 -6.02
CA THR A 38 11.67 2.54 -7.14
C THR A 38 13.14 2.93 -6.98
N LYS A 39 13.57 3.26 -5.75
CA LYS A 39 14.97 3.56 -5.44
C LYS A 39 15.88 2.36 -5.69
N LYS A 40 15.40 1.15 -5.41
CA LYS A 40 16.19 -0.08 -5.46
C LYS A 40 16.18 -0.76 -6.83
N TYR A 41 15.07 -0.68 -7.54
CA TYR A 41 14.79 -1.46 -8.76
C TYR A 41 14.42 -0.59 -9.98
N GLY A 42 14.35 0.73 -9.82
CA GLY A 42 13.99 1.65 -10.89
C GLY A 42 12.50 1.65 -11.23
N GLY A 43 12.15 2.14 -12.41
CA GLY A 43 10.75 2.36 -12.80
C GLY A 43 9.89 1.11 -12.90
N GLN A 44 10.50 -0.08 -13.01
CA GLN A 44 9.77 -1.35 -13.00
C GLN A 44 8.91 -1.53 -11.74
N ALA A 45 9.32 -0.93 -10.62
CA ALA A 45 8.56 -0.95 -9.36
C ALA A 45 7.13 -0.40 -9.50
N VAL A 46 6.90 0.55 -10.41
CA VAL A 46 5.56 1.09 -10.68
C VAL A 46 4.63 -0.01 -11.21
N TYR A 47 5.14 -0.94 -12.03
CA TYR A 47 4.34 -2.02 -12.58
C TYR A 47 4.01 -3.09 -11.54
N TRP A 48 4.87 -3.29 -10.54
CA TRP A 48 4.63 -4.20 -9.42
C TRP A 48 3.54 -3.74 -8.46
N TRP A 49 3.29 -2.43 -8.36
CA TRP A 49 2.26 -1.88 -7.49
C TRP A 49 0.85 -2.11 -8.05
N THR A 50 0.03 -2.90 -7.37
CA THR A 50 -1.31 -3.33 -7.80
C THR A 50 -2.44 -2.85 -6.92
N GLY A 51 -2.17 -2.13 -5.82
CA GLY A 51 -3.19 -1.68 -4.86
C GLY A 51 -4.37 -0.89 -5.47
N CYS A 52 -4.19 -0.25 -6.63
CA CYS A 52 -5.27 0.44 -7.35
C CYS A 52 -6.22 -0.48 -8.14
N ASN A 53 -5.87 -1.75 -8.36
CA ASN A 53 -6.55 -2.66 -9.28
C ASN A 53 -7.56 -3.59 -8.58
N MET A 54 -7.80 -3.43 -7.27
CA MET A 54 -8.59 -4.38 -6.46
C MET A 54 -8.03 -5.82 -6.50
N GLU A 55 -6.74 -5.95 -6.73
CA GLU A 55 -6.03 -7.24 -6.60
C GLU A 55 -5.97 -7.66 -5.14
N THR A 56 -5.70 -8.95 -4.90
CA THR A 56 -5.60 -9.53 -3.55
C THR A 56 -4.57 -8.81 -2.68
N HIS A 57 -3.43 -8.45 -3.29
CA HIS A 57 -2.28 -7.85 -2.61
C HIS A 57 -1.88 -6.52 -3.26
N ASP A 58 -1.22 -5.67 -2.47
CA ASP A 58 -0.82 -4.33 -2.90
C ASP A 58 0.37 -4.34 -3.88
N PHE A 59 1.25 -5.33 -3.80
CA PHE A 59 2.38 -5.49 -4.71
C PHE A 59 2.61 -6.94 -5.13
N TYR A 60 2.95 -7.14 -6.40
CA TYR A 60 3.51 -8.39 -6.92
C TYR A 60 4.89 -8.13 -7.53
N VAL A 61 5.93 -8.76 -6.97
CA VAL A 61 7.32 -8.60 -7.38
C VAL A 61 7.86 -9.97 -7.76
N ASP A 62 8.00 -10.20 -9.06
CA ASP A 62 8.25 -11.52 -9.66
C ASP A 62 7.21 -12.54 -9.15
N SER A 63 7.64 -13.56 -8.41
CA SER A 63 6.76 -14.58 -7.81
C SER A 63 6.27 -14.23 -6.40
N ASN A 64 6.76 -13.16 -5.81
CA ASN A 64 6.46 -12.76 -4.43
C ASN A 64 5.34 -11.72 -4.40
N ALA A 65 4.69 -11.59 -3.25
CA ALA A 65 3.68 -10.57 -3.02
C ALA A 65 3.91 -9.83 -1.70
N ILE A 66 3.42 -8.59 -1.61
CA ILE A 66 3.48 -7.77 -0.39
C ILE A 66 2.12 -7.14 -0.15
N GLU A 67 1.55 -7.41 1.03
CA GLU A 67 0.39 -6.74 1.58
C GLU A 67 0.86 -5.60 2.49
N VAL A 68 0.34 -4.39 2.28
CA VAL A 68 0.69 -3.20 3.06
C VAL A 68 -0.46 -2.85 3.99
N LYS A 69 -0.17 -2.76 5.30
CA LYS A 69 -1.14 -2.28 6.29
C LYS A 69 -0.60 -1.06 7.02
N THR A 70 -1.49 -0.13 7.34
CA THR A 70 -1.12 1.09 8.06
C THR A 70 -2.01 1.33 9.27
N THR A 71 -1.50 2.04 10.27
CA THR A 71 -2.34 2.58 11.36
C THR A 71 -1.84 3.93 11.83
N CYS A 72 -2.76 4.82 12.21
CA CYS A 72 -2.41 6.00 13.01
C CYS A 72 -2.51 5.78 14.52
N ALA A 73 -3.14 4.68 14.96
CA ALA A 73 -3.35 4.37 16.37
C ALA A 73 -2.03 4.10 17.11
N LYS A 74 -1.98 4.40 18.40
CA LYS A 74 -0.86 4.02 19.28
C LYS A 74 -0.97 2.54 19.63
N GLY A 75 0.17 1.91 19.94
CA GLY A 75 0.22 0.49 20.30
C GLY A 75 -0.57 0.14 21.58
N PRO A 76 -0.87 -1.15 21.81
CA PRO A 76 -0.50 -2.31 21.00
C PRO A 76 -1.20 -2.33 19.63
N TYR A 77 -0.45 -2.69 18.58
CA TYR A 77 -0.95 -2.57 17.21
C TYR A 77 -1.86 -3.72 16.80
N LYS A 78 -2.93 -3.34 16.12
CA LYS A 78 -3.86 -4.24 15.44
C LYS A 78 -4.02 -3.80 14.01
N ILE A 79 -4.16 -4.77 13.11
CA ILE A 79 -4.48 -4.53 11.70
C ILE A 79 -5.82 -5.14 11.37
N ASN A 80 -6.57 -4.48 10.49
CA ASN A 80 -7.77 -5.02 9.91
C ASN A 80 -7.39 -5.80 8.65
N ILE A 81 -7.87 -7.03 8.56
CA ILE A 81 -7.81 -7.86 7.36
C ILE A 81 -9.22 -7.88 6.79
N SER A 82 -9.40 -7.24 5.63
CA SER A 82 -10.72 -6.99 5.04
C SER A 82 -11.20 -8.14 4.16
N SER A 83 -10.36 -9.15 3.93
CA SER A 83 -10.75 -10.37 3.23
C SER A 83 -9.83 -11.54 3.60
N GLU A 84 -10.42 -12.73 3.62
CA GLU A 84 -9.75 -14.02 3.76
C GLU A 84 -8.64 -14.27 2.72
N PHE A 85 -8.62 -13.54 1.59
CA PHE A 85 -7.60 -13.69 0.56
C PHE A 85 -6.32 -12.89 0.86
N GLN A 86 -6.36 -11.79 1.62
CA GLN A 86 -5.22 -10.85 1.73
C GLN A 86 -3.97 -11.43 2.39
N LEU A 87 -4.16 -12.42 3.28
CA LEU A 87 -3.06 -13.15 3.92
C LEU A 87 -2.99 -14.61 3.45
N ASP A 88 -3.81 -14.99 2.46
CA ASP A 88 -3.70 -16.29 1.83
C ASP A 88 -2.48 -16.29 0.92
N SER A 89 -1.69 -17.36 0.97
CA SER A 89 -0.45 -17.47 0.21
C SER A 89 -0.58 -18.48 -0.94
N LEU A 90 -1.81 -18.92 -1.25
CA LEU A 90 -2.06 -19.96 -2.24
C LEU A 90 -1.96 -19.49 -3.68
N ASP A 91 -2.26 -18.22 -3.95
CA ASP A 91 -2.10 -17.56 -5.25
C ASP A 91 -0.72 -16.91 -5.43
N VAL A 92 0.16 -17.04 -4.42
CA VAL A 92 1.53 -16.50 -4.45
C VAL A 92 2.53 -17.64 -4.65
N ASN A 93 3.19 -17.68 -5.81
CA ASN A 93 4.16 -18.72 -6.15
C ASN A 93 5.43 -18.69 -5.29
N GLY A 94 5.81 -17.50 -4.81
CA GLY A 94 7.00 -17.24 -4.00
C GLY A 94 6.65 -17.06 -2.53
N THR A 95 7.06 -15.93 -1.96
CA THR A 95 6.80 -15.57 -0.57
C THR A 95 5.82 -14.41 -0.48
N LEU A 96 4.81 -14.54 0.40
CA LEU A 96 3.93 -13.44 0.76
C LEU A 96 4.48 -12.72 1.99
N PHE A 97 4.60 -11.40 1.90
CA PHE A 97 5.02 -10.54 2.99
C PHE A 97 3.87 -9.65 3.46
N LEU A 98 3.85 -9.33 4.75
CA LEU A 98 3.05 -8.25 5.31
C LEU A 98 3.99 -7.14 5.77
N GLN A 99 3.86 -5.96 5.16
CA GLN A 99 4.57 -4.77 5.60
C GLN A 99 3.61 -3.83 6.33
N PHE A 100 3.91 -3.54 7.59
CA PHE A 100 3.07 -2.72 8.44
C PHE A 100 3.76 -1.41 8.79
N TYR A 101 3.05 -0.29 8.61
CA TYR A 101 3.50 1.05 8.98
C TYR A 101 2.64 1.64 10.11
N ALA A 102 3.28 1.97 11.23
CA ALA A 102 2.68 2.82 12.25
C ALA A 102 2.99 4.29 11.90
N LEU A 103 1.94 5.06 11.62
CA LEU A 103 2.01 6.45 11.19
C LEU A 103 1.52 7.40 12.28
N ARG A 104 1.95 8.65 12.22
CA ARG A 104 1.32 9.76 12.92
C ARG A 104 0.67 10.67 11.89
N LYS A 105 -0.65 10.86 12.00
CA LYS A 105 -1.35 11.88 11.24
C LYS A 105 -1.24 13.25 11.90
N SER A 106 -1.21 14.31 11.09
CA SER A 106 -1.16 15.70 11.52
C SER A 106 -1.75 16.61 10.46
N GLU A 107 -2.41 17.68 10.87
CA GLU A 107 -2.94 18.70 9.94
C GLU A 107 -1.91 19.80 9.63
N THR A 108 -0.91 19.95 10.50
CA THR A 108 0.03 21.10 10.48
C THR A 108 1.44 20.73 10.05
N ASP A 109 1.83 19.45 10.14
CA ASP A 109 3.15 18.97 9.78
C ASP A 109 3.11 17.55 9.20
N GLY A 110 4.26 17.01 8.81
CA GLY A 110 4.34 15.69 8.18
C GLY A 110 4.25 15.77 6.67
N GLU A 111 4.49 14.63 6.03
CA GLU A 111 4.52 14.52 4.59
C GLU A 111 3.13 14.25 4.04
N ARG A 112 2.75 15.00 3.01
CA ARG A 112 1.45 14.86 2.35
C ARG A 112 1.58 13.97 1.11
N LEU A 113 0.47 13.37 0.70
CA LEU A 113 0.42 12.54 -0.51
C LEU A 113 1.03 13.22 -1.76
N PRO A 114 0.75 14.49 -2.07
CA PRO A 114 1.35 15.12 -3.25
C PRO A 114 2.88 15.18 -3.20
N GLU A 115 3.48 15.30 -2.00
CA GLU A 115 4.92 15.46 -1.83
C GLU A 115 5.67 14.15 -2.14
N ILE A 116 5.19 13.02 -1.60
CA ILE A 116 5.76 11.70 -1.91
C ILE A 116 5.53 11.32 -3.38
N ILE A 117 4.37 11.67 -3.95
CA ILE A 117 4.09 11.42 -5.37
C ILE A 117 5.07 12.19 -6.27
N ILE A 118 5.32 13.48 -5.98
CA ILE A 118 6.29 14.29 -6.72
C ILE A 118 7.68 13.64 -6.62
N ARG A 119 8.11 13.24 -5.42
CA ARG A 119 9.43 12.62 -5.24
C ARG A 119 9.57 11.31 -6.01
N ILE A 120 8.55 10.46 -6.03
CA ILE A 120 8.57 9.24 -6.86
C ILE A 120 8.65 9.61 -8.34
N LYS A 121 7.89 10.61 -8.82
CA LYS A 121 7.96 11.07 -10.21
C LYS A 121 9.33 11.62 -10.58
N ASP A 122 9.99 12.33 -9.68
CA ASP A 122 11.35 12.84 -9.89
C ASP A 122 12.35 11.68 -10.05
N MET A 123 12.19 10.59 -9.29
CA MET A 123 13.00 9.37 -9.46
C MET A 123 12.76 8.66 -10.80
N LEU A 124 11.60 8.90 -11.43
CA LEU A 124 11.21 8.34 -12.73
C LEU A 124 11.52 9.28 -13.90
N MET A 125 12.21 10.41 -13.68
CA MET A 125 12.57 11.33 -14.76
C MET A 125 13.29 10.61 -15.91
N GLY A 126 12.83 10.87 -17.14
CA GLY A 126 13.32 10.18 -18.34
C GLY A 126 12.61 8.85 -18.66
N GLN A 127 11.75 8.35 -17.79
CA GLN A 127 10.95 7.13 -17.98
C GLN A 127 9.46 7.48 -18.10
N GLN A 128 9.07 8.19 -19.17
CA GLN A 128 7.72 8.73 -19.33
C GLN A 128 6.61 7.67 -19.17
N ASN A 129 6.82 6.47 -19.72
CA ASN A 129 5.87 5.36 -19.58
C ASN A 129 5.60 4.99 -18.11
N CYS A 130 6.61 5.04 -17.24
CA CYS A 130 6.46 4.76 -15.82
C CYS A 130 5.71 5.89 -15.09
N ILE A 131 5.96 7.14 -15.48
CA ILE A 131 5.24 8.32 -14.93
C ILE A 131 3.76 8.26 -15.31
N ASP A 132 3.47 7.95 -16.57
CA ASP A 132 2.10 7.85 -17.08
C ASP A 132 1.35 6.68 -16.41
N GLU A 133 2.01 5.53 -16.24
CA GLU A 133 1.45 4.38 -15.51
C GLU A 133 1.17 4.75 -14.04
N LEU A 134 2.11 5.41 -13.35
CA LEU A 134 1.92 5.87 -11.98
C LEU A 134 0.71 6.82 -11.87
N SER A 135 0.60 7.81 -12.76
CA SER A 135 -0.53 8.73 -12.79
C SER A 135 -1.86 8.02 -13.05
N SER A 136 -1.88 7.04 -13.96
CA SER A 136 -3.05 6.19 -14.23
C SER A 136 -3.48 5.40 -13.00
N LYS A 137 -2.53 4.74 -12.32
CA LYS A 137 -2.79 3.97 -11.09
C LYS A 137 -3.28 4.85 -9.94
N LEU A 138 -2.66 6.01 -9.73
CA LEU A 138 -3.10 7.00 -8.74
C LEU A 138 -4.53 7.47 -9.01
N PHE A 139 -4.87 7.75 -10.27
CA PHE A 139 -6.23 8.15 -10.64
C PHE A 139 -7.25 7.04 -10.34
N LYS A 140 -6.95 5.78 -10.73
CA LYS A 140 -7.79 4.61 -10.41
C LYS A 140 -7.94 4.41 -8.90
N TYR A 141 -6.88 4.63 -8.13
CA TYR A 141 -6.93 4.57 -6.66
C TYR A 141 -7.87 5.66 -6.09
N GLY A 142 -8.09 6.77 -6.80
CA GLY A 142 -8.93 7.89 -6.36
C GLY A 142 -8.14 9.14 -5.95
N TYR A 143 -6.87 9.22 -6.32
CA TYR A 143 -6.07 10.42 -6.18
C TYR A 143 -6.27 11.36 -7.40
N ILE A 144 -6.61 12.61 -7.13
CA ILE A 144 -6.93 13.63 -8.13
C ILE A 144 -5.75 14.60 -8.23
N GLU A 145 -4.83 14.32 -9.14
CA GLU A 145 -3.55 15.04 -9.25
C GLU A 145 -3.70 16.55 -9.49
N ARG A 146 -4.75 16.97 -10.19
CA ARG A 146 -5.01 18.41 -10.45
C ARG A 146 -5.51 19.19 -9.23
N HIS A 147 -5.80 18.50 -8.12
CA HIS A 147 -6.33 19.10 -6.90
C HIS A 147 -5.55 18.64 -5.65
N PRO A 148 -4.23 18.92 -5.58
CA PRO A 148 -3.40 18.52 -4.44
C PRO A 148 -3.88 19.11 -3.11
N GLU A 149 -4.59 20.24 -3.14
CA GLU A 149 -5.19 20.89 -1.97
C GLU A 149 -6.28 20.06 -1.27
N LEU A 150 -6.73 18.96 -1.88
CA LEU A 150 -7.64 18.01 -1.23
C LEU A 150 -6.92 17.14 -0.19
N TYR A 151 -5.60 16.98 -0.31
CA TYR A 151 -4.79 16.01 0.43
C TYR A 151 -3.85 16.69 1.42
N ASN A 152 -4.42 17.45 2.37
CA ASN A 152 -3.66 18.27 3.33
C ASN A 152 -3.22 17.55 4.61
N ILE A 153 -3.62 16.28 4.79
CA ILE A 153 -3.21 15.49 5.95
C ILE A 153 -1.76 15.07 5.75
N GLY A 154 -0.92 15.45 6.70
CA GLY A 154 0.48 15.02 6.77
C GLY A 154 0.61 13.73 7.57
N PHE A 155 1.48 12.84 7.10
CA PHE A 155 1.84 11.60 7.75
C PHE A 155 3.33 11.63 8.12
N LYS A 156 3.67 11.06 9.27
CA LYS A 156 5.05 10.73 9.63
C LYS A 156 5.14 9.27 10.03
N GLN A 157 6.05 8.52 9.41
CA GLN A 157 6.34 7.15 9.83
C GLN A 157 6.95 7.17 11.23
N ARG A 158 6.32 6.45 12.17
CA ARG A 158 6.87 6.20 13.51
C ARG A 158 7.68 4.91 13.51
N GLU A 159 7.06 3.84 13.01
CA GLU A 159 7.63 2.49 13.04
C GLU A 159 7.24 1.73 11.77
N VAL A 160 8.05 0.74 11.42
CA VAL A 160 7.80 -0.20 10.33
C VAL A 160 8.14 -1.60 10.81
N TYR A 161 7.28 -2.55 10.49
CA TYR A 161 7.47 -3.97 10.80
C TYR A 161 7.23 -4.78 9.54
N ASN A 162 8.04 -5.81 9.33
CA ASN A 162 7.92 -6.72 8.20
C ASN A 162 7.70 -8.12 8.72
N TYR A 163 6.76 -8.85 8.12
CA TYR A 163 6.48 -10.23 8.48
C TYR A 163 6.48 -11.11 7.24
N GLU A 164 7.03 -12.32 7.37
CA GLU A 164 6.87 -13.38 6.37
C GLU A 164 5.60 -14.19 6.69
N ILE A 165 4.66 -14.24 5.76
CA ILE A 165 3.45 -15.05 5.89
C ILE A 165 3.78 -16.50 5.55
N ARG A 166 3.95 -17.33 6.59
CA ARG A 166 4.32 -18.74 6.48
C ARG A 166 3.45 -19.61 7.38
N ASP A 167 3.76 -20.90 7.43
CA ASP A 167 3.04 -21.85 8.30
C ASP A 167 2.95 -21.32 9.74
N LYS A 168 1.78 -21.49 10.36
CA LYS A 168 1.41 -20.98 11.70
C LYS A 168 1.29 -19.47 11.84
N PHE A 169 1.47 -18.68 10.78
CA PHE A 169 1.13 -17.25 10.86
C PHE A 169 -0.36 -17.13 11.21
N PRO A 170 -0.74 -16.32 12.22
CA PRO A 170 -2.13 -16.18 12.62
C PRO A 170 -2.93 -15.48 11.51
N LYS A 171 -3.76 -16.25 10.80
CA LYS A 171 -4.61 -15.80 9.70
C LYS A 171 -5.85 -16.68 9.57
N ILE A 172 -6.85 -16.18 8.85
CA ILE A 172 -7.99 -16.96 8.38
C ILE A 172 -7.96 -16.89 6.85
N THR A 173 -8.00 -18.05 6.21
CA THR A 173 -8.01 -18.26 4.76
C THR A 173 -9.31 -18.94 4.33
N CYS A 174 -9.57 -19.04 3.02
CA CYS A 174 -10.75 -19.76 2.52
C CYS A 174 -10.84 -21.22 2.98
N ARG A 175 -9.70 -21.86 3.28
CA ARG A 175 -9.66 -23.25 3.75
C ARG A 175 -10.16 -23.42 5.18
N ASP A 176 -10.14 -22.34 5.96
CA ASP A 176 -10.59 -22.34 7.35
C ASP A 176 -12.11 -22.11 7.46
N LEU A 177 -12.75 -21.73 6.36
CA LEU A 177 -14.16 -21.36 6.33
C LEU A 177 -15.07 -22.56 6.01
N PRO A 178 -16.21 -22.71 6.69
CA PRO A 178 -17.24 -23.67 6.30
C PRO A 178 -17.77 -23.41 4.88
N ALA A 179 -18.22 -24.47 4.21
CA ALA A 179 -18.80 -24.36 2.88
C ALA A 179 -19.96 -23.34 2.86
N GLY A 180 -19.91 -22.41 1.91
CA GLY A 180 -20.90 -21.34 1.74
C GLY A 180 -20.63 -20.07 2.57
N ILE A 181 -19.54 -20.00 3.35
CA ILE A 181 -19.12 -18.82 4.10
C ILE A 181 -17.93 -18.14 3.42
N GLY A 182 -17.99 -16.82 3.29
CA GLY A 182 -16.92 -15.97 2.72
C GLY A 182 -17.18 -14.49 2.99
N GLY A 183 -16.29 -13.63 2.52
CA GLY A 183 -16.39 -12.17 2.72
C GLY A 183 -16.17 -11.77 4.17
N ILE A 184 -15.24 -12.44 4.85
CA ILE A 184 -14.99 -12.19 6.27
C ILE A 184 -14.01 -11.03 6.44
N THR A 185 -14.21 -10.27 7.51
CA THR A 185 -13.25 -9.27 7.97
C THR A 185 -12.89 -9.59 9.42
N TYR A 186 -11.60 -9.52 9.74
CA TYR A 186 -11.12 -9.79 11.09
C TYR A 186 -10.02 -8.81 11.49
N THR A 187 -9.74 -8.76 12.79
CA THR A 187 -8.68 -7.94 13.34
C THR A 187 -7.57 -8.84 13.87
N LEU A 188 -6.34 -8.60 13.44
CA LEU A 188 -5.16 -9.34 13.86
C LEU A 188 -4.30 -8.48 14.80
N SER A 189 -3.89 -9.04 15.95
CA SER A 189 -2.94 -8.40 16.86
C SER A 189 -1.51 -8.68 16.41
N LEU A 190 -0.73 -7.63 16.13
CA LEU A 190 0.65 -7.80 15.64
C LEU A 190 1.59 -8.37 16.70
N SER A 191 1.28 -8.19 17.99
CA SER A 191 2.01 -8.85 19.08
C SER A 191 1.98 -10.39 18.99
N SER A 192 0.96 -10.97 18.34
CA SER A 192 0.87 -12.41 18.11
C SER A 192 1.69 -12.87 16.89
N CYS A 193 2.28 -11.94 16.15
CA CYS A 193 3.02 -12.19 14.91
C CYS A 193 4.53 -12.08 15.07
N GLU A 194 5.05 -11.79 16.28
CA GLU A 194 6.45 -11.42 16.52
C GLU A 194 7.45 -12.47 16.02
N GLN A 195 7.15 -13.76 16.17
CA GLN A 195 8.00 -14.87 15.69
C GLN A 195 8.14 -14.94 14.15
N PHE A 196 7.31 -14.19 13.43
CA PHE A 196 7.33 -14.09 11.97
C PHE A 196 7.98 -12.78 11.49
N HIS A 197 8.42 -11.93 12.42
CA HIS A 197 9.09 -10.69 12.08
C HIS A 197 10.40 -10.97 11.35
N ILE A 198 10.64 -10.23 10.28
CA ILE A 198 11.85 -10.29 9.46
C ILE A 198 12.45 -8.89 9.33
N ASN A 199 13.75 -8.81 9.10
CA ASN A 199 14.37 -7.54 8.75
C ASN A 199 14.10 -7.18 7.27
N GLU A 200 14.26 -5.90 6.96
CA GLU A 200 13.99 -5.37 5.62
C GLU A 200 14.95 -5.95 4.55
N ASP A 201 16.21 -6.20 4.93
CA ASP A 201 17.21 -6.76 4.02
C ASP A 201 16.87 -8.17 3.55
N TYR A 202 16.36 -9.02 4.44
CA TYR A 202 15.91 -10.37 4.12
C TYR A 202 14.71 -10.33 3.17
N MET A 203 13.73 -9.44 3.41
CA MET A 203 12.61 -9.24 2.50
C MET A 203 13.11 -8.91 1.10
N TYR A 204 13.99 -7.90 0.96
CA TYR A 204 14.53 -7.55 -0.35
C TYR A 204 15.40 -8.65 -1.00
N MET A 205 16.14 -9.43 -0.21
CA MET A 205 16.90 -10.57 -0.72
C MET A 205 15.98 -11.61 -1.35
N LYS A 206 14.80 -11.86 -0.76
CA LYS A 206 13.80 -12.77 -1.31
C LYS A 206 13.16 -12.23 -2.58
N LEU A 207 12.84 -10.93 -2.63
CA LEU A 207 12.30 -10.30 -3.84
C LEU A 207 13.22 -10.44 -5.07
N LYS A 208 14.54 -10.50 -4.87
CA LYS A 208 15.53 -10.69 -5.95
C LYS A 208 15.67 -12.12 -6.47
N ARG A 209 15.21 -13.14 -5.74
CA ARG A 209 15.70 -14.52 -5.91
C ARG A 209 14.94 -15.35 -6.95
N CYS A 210 13.96 -14.79 -7.67
CA CYS A 210 13.14 -15.56 -8.60
C CYS A 210 13.35 -15.23 -10.08
N SER A 211 14.30 -14.36 -10.42
CA SER A 211 14.66 -14.04 -11.81
C SER A 211 15.84 -14.86 -12.37
N ASN A 212 16.37 -15.85 -11.64
CA ASN A 212 17.58 -16.62 -12.02
C ASN A 212 17.37 -18.12 -12.26
N ASP A 213 16.14 -18.62 -12.34
CA ASP A 213 15.88 -19.99 -12.78
C ASP A 213 15.41 -19.99 -14.25
N ASN A 214 16.37 -19.81 -15.16
CA ASN A 214 16.30 -20.19 -16.58
C ASN A 214 17.69 -20.57 -17.07
#